data_AF-A0A223A4E5-F1
#
_entry.id   AF-A0A223A4E5-F1
#
_cell.length_a   1.000
_cell.length_b   1.000
_cell.length_c   1.000
_cell.angle_alpha   90.00
_cell.angle_beta   90.00
_cell.angle_gamma   90.00
#
_symmetry.space_group_name_H-M   'P 1'
#
loop_
_entity.id
_entity.type
_entity.pdbx_description
1 polymer ?
#
loop_
_entity_poly.entity_id
_entity_poly.type
_entity_poly.pdbx_seq_one_letter_code
_entity_poly.pdbx_strand_id
1 'polypeptide(L)' 'EAHGVNPNAIKAMDEVDIDIRNQTSDVIDHKILNNADLVVTLCGHANDVCPVTPQHVKRVHWGFDDPA' A
#
# COMPACT_ATOMS: atom_id res chain seq x y z
N GLU A 1 6.70 -0.74 9.35
CA GLU A 1 6.53 -2.00 10.09
C GLU A 1 5.19 -2.62 9.68
N ALA A 2 4.94 -3.90 9.94
CA ALA A 2 3.65 -4.52 9.66
C ALA A 2 2.75 -4.38 10.89
N HIS A 3 1.58 -3.75 10.73
CA HIS A 3 0.63 -3.48 11.83
C HIS A 3 -0.63 -4.35 11.77
N GLY A 4 -0.67 -5.31 10.84
CA GLY A 4 -1.87 -6.12 10.59
C GLY A 4 -2.90 -5.38 9.74
N VAL A 5 -3.90 -6.11 9.23
CA VAL A 5 -5.02 -5.50 8.50
C VAL A 5 -5.98 -4.89 9.52
N ASN A 6 -6.27 -3.59 9.38
CA ASN A 6 -7.17 -2.88 10.30
C ASN A 6 -8.58 -3.51 10.25
N PRO A 7 -9.18 -3.91 11.39
CA PRO A 7 -10.54 -4.46 11.43
C PRO A 7 -11.61 -3.55 10.82
N ASN A 8 -11.44 -2.23 10.93
CA ASN A 8 -12.34 -1.26 10.31
C ASN A 8 -12.21 -1.25 8.78
N ALA A 9 -11.02 -1.53 8.24
CA ALA A 9 -10.81 -1.68 6.80
C ALA A 9 -11.50 -2.95 6.29
N ILE A 10 -11.43 -4.07 7.03
CA ILE A 10 -12.17 -5.30 6.69
C ILE A 10 -13.67 -5.00 6.66
N LYS A 11 -14.18 -4.35 7.70
CA LYS A 11 -15.60 -3.98 7.78
C LYS A 11 -16.03 -3.09 6.59
N ALA A 12 -15.25 -2.07 6.26
CA ALA A 12 -15.58 -1.14 5.17
C ALA A 12 -15.59 -1.83 3.80
N MET A 13 -14.71 -2.81 3.55
CA MET A 13 -14.70 -3.56 2.30
C MET A 13 -15.81 -4.62 2.25
N ASP A 14 -16.14 -5.24 3.39
CA ASP A 14 -17.28 -6.16 3.50
C ASP A 14 -18.62 -5.44 3.23
N GLU A 15 -18.77 -4.14 3.57
CA GLU A 15 -19.96 -3.31 3.26
C GLU A 15 -20.24 -3.17 1.76
N VAL A 16 -19.23 -3.40 0.91
CA VAL A 16 -19.31 -3.35 -0.55
C VAL A 16 -19.04 -4.71 -1.21
N ASP A 17 -19.22 -5.80 -0.48
CA ASP A 17 -19.06 -7.19 -0.93
C ASP A 17 -17.62 -7.55 -1.42
N ILE A 18 -16.59 -6.92 -0.85
CA ILE A 18 -15.18 -7.21 -1.16
C ILE A 18 -14.47 -7.80 0.06
N ASP A 19 -14.08 -9.08 -0.03
CA ASP A 19 -13.37 -9.79 1.04
C ASP A 19 -11.85 -9.55 0.99
N ILE A 20 -11.32 -8.90 2.03
CA ILE A 20 -9.87 -8.68 2.22
C ILE A 20 -9.27 -9.47 3.40
N ARG A 21 -10.02 -10.38 4.03
CA ARG A 21 -9.61 -11.07 5.28
C ARG A 21 -8.38 -11.95 5.14
N ASN A 22 -8.12 -12.45 3.93
CA ASN A 22 -6.95 -13.28 3.64
C ASN A 22 -5.69 -12.47 3.25
N GLN A 23 -5.79 -11.14 3.20
CA GLN A 23 -4.64 -10.28 2.93
C GLN A 23 -3.79 -10.10 4.19
N THR A 24 -2.52 -9.82 3.99
CA THR A 24 -1.53 -9.63 5.05
C THR A 24 -1.00 -8.19 5.04
N SER A 25 -0.60 -7.70 6.21
CA SER A 25 0.15 -6.45 6.32
C SER A 25 1.63 -6.80 6.23
N ASP A 26 2.26 -6.39 5.14
CA ASP A 26 3.65 -6.70 4.83
C ASP A 26 4.49 -5.42 4.76
N VAL A 27 5.77 -5.55 5.10
CA VAL A 27 6.76 -4.51 4.85
C VAL A 27 7.18 -4.54 3.38
N ILE A 28 7.72 -3.42 2.88
CA ILE A 28 8.15 -3.31 1.47
C ILE A 28 9.19 -4.40 1.14
N ASP A 29 8.86 -5.23 0.15
CA ASP A 29 9.82 -6.16 -0.46
C ASP A 29 10.54 -5.46 -1.62
N HIS A 30 11.86 -5.30 -1.49
CA HIS A 30 12.70 -4.67 -2.51
C HIS A 30 12.69 -5.41 -3.85
N LYS A 31 12.50 -6.73 -3.87
CA LYS A 31 12.39 -7.49 -5.12
C LYS A 31 11.10 -7.16 -5.85
N ILE A 32 9.97 -7.06 -5.13
CA ILE A 32 8.70 -6.64 -5.72
C ILE A 32 8.83 -5.21 -6.22
N LEU A 33 9.36 -4.31 -5.38
CA LEU A 33 9.53 -2.90 -5.70
C LEU A 33 10.38 -2.67 -6.96
N ASN A 34 11.49 -3.42 -7.10
CA ASN A 34 12.43 -3.24 -8.20
C ASN A 34 11.99 -3.89 -9.52
N ASN A 35 10.95 -4.74 -9.50
CA ASN A 35 10.41 -5.40 -10.70
C ASN A 35 8.98 -4.93 -11.04
N ALA A 36 8.43 -3.97 -10.29
CA ALA A 36 7.09 -3.46 -10.55
C ALA A 36 7.08 -2.51 -11.76
N ASP A 37 6.04 -2.59 -12.60
CA ASP A 37 5.83 -1.60 -13.65
C ASP A 37 5.37 -0.25 -13.09
N LEU A 38 4.57 -0.30 -12.00
CA LEU A 38 3.97 0.87 -11.36
C LEU A 38 3.96 0.72 -9.83
N VAL A 39 4.39 1.76 -9.15
CA VAL A 39 4.31 1.92 -7.68
C VAL A 39 3.39 3.08 -7.36
N VAL A 40 2.37 2.83 -6.54
CA VAL A 40 1.38 3.81 -6.09
C VAL A 40 1.59 4.08 -4.60
N THR A 41 1.90 5.33 -4.22
CA THR A 41 1.98 5.73 -2.80
C THR A 41 0.68 6.41 -2.38
N LEU A 42 0.11 5.99 -1.25
CA LEU A 42 -1.23 6.41 -0.82
C LEU A 42 -1.26 7.53 0.22
N CYS A 43 -0.19 7.72 0.99
CA CYS A 43 -0.08 8.81 1.96
C CYS A 43 1.20 9.63 1.73
N GLY A 44 1.22 10.89 2.19
CA GLY A 44 2.40 11.75 2.06
C GLY A 44 3.63 11.16 2.73
N HIS A 45 3.46 10.52 3.89
CA HIS A 45 4.55 9.82 4.57
C HIS A 45 5.12 8.67 3.72
N ALA A 46 4.27 7.90 3.05
CA ALA A 46 4.72 6.84 2.15
C ALA A 46 5.44 7.41 0.92
N ASN A 47 5.04 8.58 0.42
CA ASN A 47 5.74 9.25 -0.68
C ASN A 47 7.14 9.71 -0.27
N ASP A 48 7.31 10.18 0.96
CA ASP A 48 8.59 10.72 1.45
C ASP A 48 9.56 9.62 1.93
N VAL A 49 9.03 8.53 2.49
CA VAL A 49 9.83 7.43 3.05
C VAL A 49 10.06 6.29 2.05
N CYS A 50 9.31 6.24 0.94
CA CYS A 50 9.47 5.16 -0.04
C CYS A 50 10.90 5.08 -0.58
N PRO A 51 11.52 3.89 -0.57
CA PRO A 51 12.84 3.68 -1.14
C PRO A 51 12.93 4.14 -2.59
N VAL A 52 14.13 4.52 -3.02
CA VAL A 52 14.40 4.87 -4.42
C VAL A 52 14.08 3.68 -5.31
N THR A 53 13.22 3.90 -6.30
CA THR A 53 12.84 2.89 -7.29
C THR A 53 13.73 2.99 -8.53
N PRO A 54 14.01 1.88 -9.25
CA PRO A 54 14.73 1.91 -10.52
C PRO A 54 14.03 2.80 -11.57
N GLN A 55 14.79 3.30 -12.56
CA GLN A 55 14.26 4.23 -13.57
C GLN A 55 13.11 3.67 -14.43
N HIS A 56 13.05 2.35 -14.60
CA HIS A 56 11.97 1.71 -15.37
C HIS A 56 10.67 1.58 -14.58
N VAL A 57 10.72 1.73 -13.26
CA VAL A 57 9.55 1.66 -12.38
C VAL A 57 8.87 3.00 -12.36
N LYS A 58 7.64 3.07 -12.88
CA LYS A 58 6.84 4.29 -12.82
C LYS A 58 6.34 4.50 -11.40
N ARG A 59 6.48 5.70 -10.85
CA ARG A 59 5.96 6.06 -9.52
C ARG A 59 4.87 7.12 -9.63
N VAL A 60 3.74 6.90 -8.98
CA VAL A 60 2.64 7.86 -8.86
C VAL A 60 2.24 8.00 -7.39
N HIS A 61 1.77 9.19 -7.03
CA HIS A 61 1.27 9.47 -5.69
C HIS A 61 -0.22 9.82 -5.76
N TRP A 62 -1.04 9.03 -5.05
CA TRP A 62 -2.47 9.27 -4.88
C TRP A 62 -2.73 9.48 -3.40
N GLY A 63 -2.64 10.73 -2.95
CA GLY A 63 -2.80 11.07 -1.54
C GLY A 63 -4.23 10.91 -1.05
N PHE A 64 -4.40 10.10 -0.02
CA PHE A 64 -5.63 9.97 0.78
C PHE A 64 -5.30 10.23 2.26
N ASP A 65 -6.27 10.75 2.98
CA ASP A 65 -6.18 10.88 4.44
C ASP A 65 -6.23 9.49 5.09
N ASP A 66 -5.48 9.28 6.17
CA ASP A 66 -5.51 8.03 6.93
C ASP A 66 -6.83 7.96 7.73
N PRO A 67 -7.69 6.95 7.50
CA PRO A 67 -8.95 6.81 8.23
C PRO A 67 -8.79 6.21 9.64
N ALA A 68 -7.57 5.81 10.03
CA ALA A 68 -7.28 5.19 11.32
C ALA A 68 -7.37 6.13 12.53
#